data_AF-A0A3E3IUE3-F1
#
_entry.id   AF-A0A3E3IUE3-F1
#
_cell.length_a   1.000
_cell.length_b   1.000
_cell.length_c   1.000
_cell.angle_alpha   90.00
_cell.angle_beta   90.00
_cell.angle_gamma   90.00
#
_symmetry.space_group_name_H-M   'P 1'
#
loop_
_entity.id
_entity.type
_entity.pdbx_description
1 polymer ?
#
loop_
_entity_poly.entity_id
_entity_poly.type
_entity_poly.pdbx_seq_one_letter_code
_entity_poly.pdbx_strand_id
1 'polypeptide(L)'
;MEVFFSDFVRLLPALWFDCGERTADVRYRYMDVVSRRFGKNFIGQMGDWCREHGVRLIGHVIEENGSHARLGYGPGHYFRAMDGMDMAGIDVVNNIYPGRRDGRFLTHFNNYDAQFNHWGLSKMASSCAHLDPRKRGNSVCEAFGAYGWSEGLKTMKWITDAMCVRGINHIIPHAFSPMEFPDPDCPPHFYAGGNNPQFRLFSVWADYANRVCARLCDGVHVASAAVLYHGESEWGGACDPFEKAVKALMLRQIDCDVVPGDWLVDRERSRVEDGRLKIAEESFGALIVPYAQYLPGQVTKRLQELAAQGIVVVFAGDFPKRSYLGEKFEPVCGMKKAAYDELARMLTEMDLRDIEVEDGGSYGEYLVFYHYRQGERDSYFLTNESLFQKVEAEVCFRDGRQACFYDPMTGEFLEAHQRRKVGKDGEKTVVSLLLRPYESVFVVFGETGVKCGKNRRMYARKTGEVVELPAKGWEISVSGPLAWPEFTRTEYTETGSLAAPDKLPEFSGTVRYRMKFEARAGRAVLSLGEAYEAVQVWVNGRKAGDAICPPYLFFLEEGMLQDGENELVAEVTNTLAKAHHDNVFDRYWVQEPAGLLGPVKVEYVEE
;
A
#
# COMPACT_ATOMS: atom_id res chain seq x y z
N MET A 1 -19.00 37.79 -9.51
CA MET A 1 -18.28 38.85 -8.78
C MET A 1 -18.72 38.97 -7.32
N GLU A 2 -19.78 38.29 -6.86
CA GLU A 2 -20.28 38.36 -5.46
C GLU A 2 -19.46 37.57 -4.41
N VAL A 3 -18.39 36.87 -4.81
CA VAL A 3 -17.70 35.89 -3.93
C VAL A 3 -16.54 36.49 -3.13
N PHE A 4 -16.15 37.71 -3.46
CA PHE A 4 -15.09 38.43 -2.76
C PHE A 4 -15.70 39.58 -1.96
N PHE A 5 -15.07 39.95 -0.84
CA PHE A 5 -15.38 41.20 -0.17
C PHE A 5 -15.40 42.34 -1.19
N SER A 6 -16.28 43.33 -1.01
CA SER A 6 -16.41 44.50 -1.88
C SER A 6 -15.10 45.31 -2.06
N ASP A 7 -14.03 44.94 -1.36
CA ASP A 7 -12.71 45.56 -1.39
C ASP A 7 -11.53 44.54 -1.38
N PHE A 8 -11.73 43.33 -1.94
CA PHE A 8 -10.69 42.27 -1.89
C PHE A 8 -9.35 42.68 -2.52
N VAL A 9 -9.37 43.56 -3.53
CA VAL A 9 -8.15 44.10 -4.15
C VAL A 9 -7.24 44.77 -3.11
N ARG A 10 -7.81 45.50 -2.14
CA ARG A 10 -7.02 46.11 -1.05
C ARG A 10 -6.50 45.10 -0.03
N LEU A 11 -7.06 43.89 -0.01
CA LEU A 11 -6.66 42.82 0.90
C LEU A 11 -5.67 41.84 0.26
N LEU A 12 -5.33 42.00 -1.03
CA LEU A 12 -4.33 41.17 -1.71
C LEU A 12 -2.99 41.05 -0.95
N PRO A 13 -2.45 42.10 -0.31
CA PRO A 13 -1.22 41.97 0.48
C PRO A 13 -1.28 40.87 1.55
N ALA A 14 -2.46 40.58 2.10
CA ALA A 14 -2.65 39.55 3.12
C ALA A 14 -2.42 38.11 2.61
N LEU A 15 -2.35 37.90 1.29
CA LEU A 15 -1.97 36.61 0.72
C LEU A 15 -0.46 36.31 0.92
N TRP A 16 0.37 37.34 1.04
CA TRP A 16 1.82 37.21 1.24
C TRP A 16 2.29 37.63 2.62
N PHE A 17 1.66 38.66 3.21
CA PHE A 17 2.06 39.23 4.48
C PHE A 17 1.03 38.94 5.57
N ASP A 18 1.45 39.01 6.83
CA ASP A 18 0.51 39.09 7.94
C ASP A 18 -0.01 40.53 8.07
N CYS A 19 -1.29 40.71 7.79
CA CYS A 19 -2.02 41.98 7.87
C CYS A 19 -3.00 42.01 9.06
N GLY A 20 -2.74 41.23 10.11
CA GLY A 20 -3.55 41.20 11.33
C GLY A 20 -4.70 40.19 11.29
N GLU A 21 -5.76 40.44 12.06
CA GLU A 21 -6.79 39.43 12.36
C GLU A 21 -7.53 38.86 11.16
N ARG A 22 -7.58 39.61 10.04
CA ARG A 22 -8.25 39.21 8.80
C ARG A 22 -7.38 38.36 7.87
N THR A 23 -6.07 38.22 8.13
CA THR A 23 -5.13 37.51 7.25
C THR A 23 -5.62 36.10 6.92
N ALA A 24 -5.94 35.33 7.96
CA ALA A 24 -6.42 33.96 7.85
C ALA A 24 -7.67 33.84 6.96
N ASP A 25 -8.62 34.75 7.17
CA ASP A 25 -9.90 34.75 6.47
C ASP A 25 -9.78 35.14 4.99
N VAL A 26 -8.88 36.07 4.68
CA VAL A 26 -8.59 36.48 3.30
C VAL A 26 -7.93 35.34 2.53
N ARG A 27 -6.94 34.67 3.13
CA ARG A 27 -6.27 33.51 2.51
C ARG A 27 -7.24 32.35 2.29
N TYR A 28 -8.02 32.00 3.31
CA TYR A 28 -9.07 30.98 3.19
C TYR A 28 -10.03 31.30 2.05
N ARG A 29 -10.58 32.53 1.98
CA ARG A 29 -11.51 32.92 0.90
C ARG A 29 -10.88 32.86 -0.48
N TYR A 30 -9.64 33.31 -0.62
CA TYR A 30 -8.94 33.22 -1.89
C TYR A 30 -8.77 31.77 -2.34
N MET A 31 -8.23 30.91 -1.48
CA MET A 31 -8.00 29.51 -1.77
C MET A 31 -9.29 28.74 -2.04
N ASP A 32 -10.36 29.02 -1.29
CA ASP A 32 -11.69 28.43 -1.50
C ASP A 32 -12.25 28.76 -2.88
N VAL A 33 -12.15 30.02 -3.30
CA VAL A 33 -12.60 30.45 -4.64
C VAL A 33 -11.73 29.83 -5.74
N VAL A 34 -10.40 29.91 -5.62
CA VAL A 34 -9.48 29.44 -6.67
C VAL A 34 -9.60 27.92 -6.87
N SER A 35 -9.59 27.13 -5.79
CA SER A 35 -9.68 25.67 -5.89
C SER A 35 -11.02 25.20 -6.47
N ARG A 36 -12.15 25.85 -6.13
CA ARG A 36 -13.46 25.57 -6.78
C ARG A 36 -13.46 25.93 -8.26
N ARG A 37 -12.80 27.02 -8.63
CA ARG A 37 -12.66 27.42 -10.04
C ARG A 37 -11.77 26.46 -10.81
N PHE A 38 -10.69 25.96 -10.21
CA PHE A 38 -9.85 24.92 -10.79
C PHE A 38 -10.68 23.65 -11.07
N GLY A 39 -11.37 23.12 -10.06
CA GLY A 39 -12.22 21.94 -10.21
C GLY A 39 -13.28 22.11 -11.30
N LYS A 40 -14.01 23.24 -11.30
CA LYS A 40 -15.07 23.50 -12.29
C LYS A 40 -14.54 23.77 -13.70
N ASN A 41 -13.57 24.67 -13.83
CA ASN A 41 -13.16 25.23 -15.11
C ASN A 41 -11.98 24.49 -15.77
N PHE A 42 -11.33 23.56 -15.09
CA PHE A 42 -10.27 22.75 -15.69
C PHE A 42 -10.73 21.29 -15.79
N ILE A 43 -10.62 20.53 -14.71
CA ILE A 43 -10.93 19.09 -14.72
C ILE A 43 -12.42 18.81 -14.99
N GLY A 44 -13.33 19.64 -14.47
CA GLY A 44 -14.77 19.50 -14.71
C GLY A 44 -15.14 19.57 -16.19
N GLN A 45 -14.60 20.57 -16.92
CA GLN A 45 -14.83 20.71 -18.36
C GLN A 45 -14.26 19.52 -19.15
N MET A 46 -13.07 19.04 -18.79
CA MET A 46 -12.47 17.86 -19.41
C MET A 46 -13.33 16.61 -19.17
N GLY A 47 -13.81 16.43 -17.94
CA GLY A 47 -14.69 15.32 -17.59
C GLY A 47 -16.01 15.35 -18.35
N ASP A 48 -16.64 16.52 -18.45
CA ASP A 48 -17.88 16.69 -19.23
C ASP A 48 -17.66 16.34 -20.69
N TRP A 49 -16.59 16.87 -21.30
CA TRP A 49 -16.21 16.54 -22.67
C TRP A 49 -15.98 15.03 -22.86
N CYS A 50 -15.22 14.38 -21.96
CA CYS A 50 -14.96 12.95 -22.03
C CYS A 50 -16.26 12.12 -22.00
N ARG A 51 -17.19 12.45 -21.09
CA ARG A 51 -18.49 11.77 -20.98
C ARG A 51 -19.37 11.98 -22.21
N GLU A 52 -19.40 13.18 -22.77
CA GLU A 52 -20.12 13.48 -24.02
C GLU A 52 -19.60 12.65 -25.21
N HIS A 53 -18.34 12.19 -25.15
CA HIS A 53 -17.69 11.40 -26.20
C HIS A 53 -17.55 9.91 -25.85
N GLY A 54 -18.12 9.45 -24.73
CA GLY A 54 -18.09 8.05 -24.32
C GLY A 54 -16.70 7.54 -23.89
N VAL A 55 -15.80 8.42 -23.47
CA VAL A 55 -14.48 8.06 -22.92
C VAL A 55 -14.40 8.41 -21.44
N ARG A 56 -13.58 7.68 -20.68
CA ARG A 56 -13.33 7.96 -19.25
C ARG A 56 -12.14 8.90 -19.09
N LEU A 57 -12.26 9.88 -18.20
CA LEU A 57 -11.16 10.72 -17.73
C LEU A 57 -10.55 10.09 -16.48
N ILE A 58 -9.32 9.59 -16.61
CA ILE A 58 -8.50 9.09 -15.51
C ILE A 58 -7.15 9.83 -15.50
N GLY A 59 -6.49 9.86 -14.36
CA GLY A 59 -5.23 10.54 -14.16
C GLY A 59 -5.11 10.99 -12.71
N HIS A 60 -4.07 11.77 -12.42
CA HIS A 60 -3.81 12.32 -11.10
C HIS A 60 -3.49 13.81 -11.21
N VAL A 61 -3.26 14.46 -10.07
CA VAL A 61 -2.76 15.85 -10.00
C VAL A 61 -1.39 15.81 -9.33
N ILE A 62 -0.81 16.95 -8.97
CA ILE A 62 0.38 16.91 -8.14
C ILE A 62 -0.04 16.86 -6.67
N GLU A 63 0.32 15.76 -5.99
CA GLU A 63 -0.01 15.56 -4.59
C GLU A 63 1.15 15.74 -3.62
N GLU A 64 2.40 15.53 -4.06
CA GLU A 64 3.47 15.22 -3.13
C GLU A 64 3.82 16.40 -2.22
N ASN A 65 4.36 16.08 -1.04
CA ASN A 65 4.78 17.06 -0.04
C ASN A 65 3.67 18.04 0.41
N GLY A 66 2.42 17.58 0.42
CA GLY A 66 1.25 18.37 0.80
C GLY A 66 0.74 19.30 -0.31
N SER A 67 1.26 19.20 -1.53
CA SER A 67 0.87 20.07 -2.65
C SER A 67 -0.59 19.87 -3.05
N HIS A 68 -1.16 18.71 -2.74
CA HIS A 68 -2.58 18.42 -2.88
C HIS A 68 -3.51 19.44 -2.17
N ALA A 69 -3.01 20.19 -1.18
CA ALA A 69 -3.73 21.21 -0.39
C ALA A 69 -3.29 22.65 -0.68
N ARG A 70 -2.32 22.88 -1.59
CA ARG A 70 -1.65 24.17 -1.79
C ARG A 70 -1.63 24.59 -3.26
N LEU A 71 -1.51 25.90 -3.50
CA LEU A 71 -1.25 26.44 -4.83
C LEU A 71 0.27 26.54 -5.08
N GLY A 72 0.64 26.66 -6.36
CA GLY A 72 2.02 26.60 -6.83
C GLY A 72 2.03 25.68 -8.04
N TYR A 73 2.59 24.49 -7.87
CA TYR A 73 2.42 23.38 -8.81
C TYR A 73 1.25 22.44 -8.41
N GLY A 74 0.72 22.56 -7.20
CA GLY A 74 -0.43 21.79 -6.72
C GLY A 74 -1.80 22.38 -7.08
N PRO A 75 -2.89 21.60 -6.95
CA PRO A 75 -4.26 22.00 -7.32
C PRO A 75 -4.98 22.86 -6.27
N GLY A 76 -4.38 23.08 -5.10
CA GLY A 76 -5.02 23.74 -3.95
C GLY A 76 -5.99 22.86 -3.17
N HIS A 77 -6.70 21.92 -3.81
CA HIS A 77 -7.59 20.99 -3.12
C HIS A 77 -7.83 19.70 -3.93
N TYR A 78 -7.24 18.57 -3.49
CA TYR A 78 -7.33 17.27 -4.17
C TYR A 78 -8.75 16.86 -4.56
N PHE A 79 -9.68 16.76 -3.60
CA PHE A 79 -11.04 16.28 -3.89
C PHE A 79 -11.81 17.15 -4.88
N ARG A 80 -11.57 18.47 -4.90
CA ARG A 80 -12.17 19.38 -5.90
C ARG A 80 -11.54 19.19 -7.27
N ALA A 81 -10.24 18.90 -7.31
CA ALA A 81 -9.52 18.63 -8.55
C ALA A 81 -9.86 17.26 -9.14
N MET A 82 -10.18 16.26 -8.31
CA MET A 82 -10.60 14.93 -8.75
C MET A 82 -12.09 14.83 -9.10
N ASP A 83 -12.92 15.82 -8.75
CA ASP A 83 -14.38 15.74 -8.89
C ASP A 83 -14.81 15.41 -10.32
N GLY A 84 -14.17 16.02 -11.34
CA GLY A 84 -14.50 15.78 -12.75
C GLY A 84 -14.01 14.45 -13.32
N MET A 85 -13.12 13.71 -12.62
CA MET A 85 -12.54 12.45 -13.07
C MET A 85 -13.40 11.23 -12.72
N ASP A 86 -13.30 10.19 -13.54
CA ASP A 86 -14.05 8.92 -13.41
C ASP A 86 -13.33 7.89 -12.52
N MET A 87 -12.08 8.16 -12.13
CA MET A 87 -11.33 7.44 -11.09
C MET A 87 -10.58 8.46 -10.22
N ALA A 88 -10.27 8.13 -8.96
CA ALA A 88 -9.39 8.95 -8.14
C ALA A 88 -7.93 8.49 -8.34
N GLY A 89 -7.09 9.34 -8.92
CA GLY A 89 -5.70 8.99 -9.20
C GLY A 89 -4.69 9.63 -8.28
N ILE A 90 -3.55 8.95 -8.14
CA ILE A 90 -2.27 9.40 -7.55
C ILE A 90 -1.12 8.84 -8.40
N ASP A 91 0.11 9.26 -8.09
CA ASP A 91 1.33 8.63 -8.58
C ASP A 91 2.26 8.14 -7.45
N VAL A 92 2.95 7.03 -7.73
CA VAL A 92 4.03 6.50 -6.91
C VAL A 92 5.27 6.39 -7.78
N VAL A 93 5.99 7.52 -7.85
CA VAL A 93 7.20 7.72 -8.64
C VAL A 93 8.36 8.12 -7.72
N ASN A 94 9.16 7.14 -7.30
CA ASN A 94 10.30 7.38 -6.41
C ASN A 94 9.93 8.00 -5.03
N ASN A 95 8.70 7.82 -4.53
CA ASN A 95 8.21 8.48 -3.30
C ASN A 95 7.73 7.50 -2.21
N ILE A 96 7.65 6.20 -2.50
CA ILE A 96 7.40 5.14 -1.51
C ILE A 96 8.56 4.14 -1.53
N TYR A 97 9.18 3.89 -0.38
CA TYR A 97 10.33 2.98 -0.27
C TYR A 97 10.10 1.94 0.84
N PRO A 98 10.49 0.67 0.62
CA PRO A 98 10.38 -0.36 1.65
C PRO A 98 11.00 0.08 2.98
N GLY A 99 10.19 0.01 4.05
CA GLY A 99 10.59 0.39 5.41
C GLY A 99 10.67 1.90 5.70
N ARG A 100 10.56 2.79 4.71
CA ARG A 100 10.55 4.26 4.93
C ARG A 100 9.13 4.77 5.17
N ARG A 101 8.72 4.81 6.43
CA ARG A 101 7.35 5.16 6.85
C ARG A 101 7.23 6.53 7.53
N ASP A 102 8.35 7.21 7.75
CA ASP A 102 8.47 8.42 8.56
C ASP A 102 9.66 9.29 8.15
N GLY A 103 9.57 10.58 8.50
CA GLY A 103 10.61 11.56 8.23
C GLY A 103 10.63 12.04 6.79
N ARG A 104 11.76 12.62 6.38
CA ARG A 104 11.98 13.09 5.02
C ARG A 104 13.15 12.36 4.38
N PHE A 105 13.08 12.12 3.09
CA PHE A 105 14.19 11.54 2.33
C PHE A 105 14.33 12.21 0.97
N LEU A 106 15.59 12.31 0.54
CA LEU A 106 15.95 12.87 -0.76
C LEU A 106 15.92 11.79 -1.83
N THR A 107 15.50 12.20 -3.01
CA THR A 107 15.56 11.44 -4.26
C THR A 107 16.10 12.35 -5.36
N HIS A 108 16.19 11.84 -6.59
CA HIS A 108 16.59 12.66 -7.72
C HIS A 108 15.60 13.80 -8.00
N PHE A 109 14.31 13.58 -7.71
CA PHE A 109 13.25 14.56 -7.99
C PHE A 109 13.00 15.53 -6.85
N ASN A 110 12.95 15.02 -5.62
CA ASN A 110 12.37 15.80 -4.53
C ASN A 110 12.89 15.37 -3.15
N ASN A 111 12.55 16.18 -2.15
CA ASN A 111 12.68 15.83 -0.73
C ASN A 111 11.30 15.40 -0.22
N TYR A 112 11.01 14.11 -0.29
CA TYR A 112 9.69 13.55 0.00
C TYR A 112 9.43 13.41 1.50
N ASP A 113 8.20 13.72 1.89
CA ASP A 113 7.62 13.39 3.19
C ASP A 113 7.16 11.93 3.21
N ALA A 114 7.90 11.07 3.89
CA ALA A 114 7.60 9.64 3.95
C ALA A 114 6.27 9.36 4.65
N GLN A 115 5.83 10.22 5.57
CA GLN A 115 4.60 10.00 6.31
C GLN A 115 3.39 10.21 5.39
N PHE A 116 3.36 11.30 4.62
CA PHE A 116 2.31 11.51 3.63
C PHE A 116 2.32 10.42 2.55
N ASN A 117 3.47 10.13 1.95
CA ASN A 117 3.55 9.15 0.86
C ASN A 117 3.17 7.73 1.32
N HIS A 118 3.60 7.29 2.51
CA HIS A 118 3.29 5.95 3.00
C HIS A 118 1.87 5.83 3.56
N TRP A 119 1.39 6.81 4.34
CA TRP A 119 0.11 6.69 5.06
C TRP A 119 -1.04 7.45 4.42
N GLY A 120 -0.76 8.61 3.83
CA GLY A 120 -1.77 9.55 3.38
C GLY A 120 -2.18 9.39 1.92
N LEU A 121 -1.20 9.21 1.03
CA LEU A 121 -1.37 9.32 -0.42
C LEU A 121 -2.43 8.34 -0.97
N SER A 122 -2.22 7.03 -0.76
CA SER A 122 -3.17 6.00 -1.20
C SER A 122 -4.53 6.13 -0.52
N LYS A 123 -4.57 6.43 0.79
CA LYS A 123 -5.83 6.65 1.51
C LYS A 123 -6.60 7.86 0.97
N MET A 124 -5.92 8.92 0.53
CA MET A 124 -6.57 10.09 -0.06
C MET A 124 -7.28 9.74 -1.38
N ALA A 125 -6.62 8.98 -2.25
CA ALA A 125 -7.23 8.50 -3.50
C ALA A 125 -8.37 7.52 -3.23
N SER A 126 -8.16 6.49 -2.40
CA SER A 126 -9.19 5.49 -2.11
C SER A 126 -10.41 6.13 -1.45
N SER A 127 -10.23 7.04 -0.50
CA SER A 127 -11.34 7.78 0.11
C SER A 127 -12.11 8.62 -0.92
N CYS A 128 -11.41 9.26 -1.86
CA CYS A 128 -12.07 9.98 -2.94
C CYS A 128 -12.90 9.03 -3.82
N ALA A 129 -12.39 7.82 -4.10
CA ALA A 129 -13.08 6.80 -4.87
C ALA A 129 -14.30 6.20 -4.15
N HIS A 130 -14.22 5.98 -2.84
CA HIS A 130 -15.31 5.41 -2.04
C HIS A 130 -16.46 6.39 -1.85
N LEU A 131 -16.12 7.66 -1.59
CA LEU A 131 -17.09 8.69 -1.18
C LEU A 131 -17.73 9.42 -2.38
N ASP A 132 -17.20 9.26 -3.60
CA ASP A 132 -17.79 9.77 -4.83
C ASP A 132 -18.38 8.62 -5.67
N PRO A 133 -19.71 8.49 -5.73
CA PRO A 133 -20.38 7.45 -6.51
C PRO A 133 -19.98 7.40 -7.99
N ARG A 134 -19.52 8.52 -8.58
CA ARG A 134 -19.05 8.56 -9.97
C ARG A 134 -17.86 7.63 -10.20
N LYS A 135 -17.00 7.49 -9.18
CA LYS A 135 -15.76 6.72 -9.25
C LYS A 135 -15.98 5.23 -9.04
N ARG A 136 -17.14 4.84 -8.50
CA ARG A 136 -17.52 3.43 -8.24
C ARG A 136 -16.45 2.68 -7.43
N GLY A 137 -15.84 3.35 -6.44
CA GLY A 137 -14.76 2.76 -5.64
C GLY A 137 -13.43 2.56 -6.39
N ASN A 138 -13.27 3.05 -7.62
CA ASN A 138 -12.04 2.89 -8.39
C ASN A 138 -11.00 3.98 -8.07
N SER A 139 -9.88 3.53 -7.52
CA SER A 139 -8.70 4.33 -7.20
C SER A 139 -7.52 3.81 -8.02
N VAL A 140 -6.83 4.72 -8.72
CA VAL A 140 -5.79 4.40 -9.68
C VAL A 140 -4.45 4.97 -9.26
N CYS A 141 -3.37 4.24 -9.53
CA CYS A 141 -2.02 4.71 -9.31
C CYS A 141 -1.17 4.49 -10.56
N GLU A 142 -0.57 5.54 -11.09
CA GLU A 142 0.67 5.38 -11.87
C GLU A 142 1.78 4.97 -10.91
N ALA A 143 2.45 3.84 -11.13
CA ALA A 143 3.40 3.30 -10.14
C ALA A 143 4.72 2.89 -10.78
N PHE A 144 5.77 2.85 -9.94
CA PHE A 144 7.11 2.35 -10.27
C PHE A 144 7.91 3.26 -11.21
N GLY A 145 7.44 4.49 -11.43
CA GLY A 145 8.18 5.44 -12.26
C GLY A 145 9.44 5.94 -11.55
N ALA A 146 10.51 6.09 -12.32
CA ALA A 146 11.66 6.90 -11.95
C ALA A 146 12.43 6.45 -10.69
N TYR A 147 12.28 5.19 -10.30
CA TYR A 147 13.06 4.56 -9.22
C TYR A 147 14.46 4.14 -9.65
N GLY A 148 14.79 4.16 -10.94
CA GLY A 148 16.07 3.70 -11.47
C GLY A 148 16.10 2.20 -11.76
N TRP A 149 17.27 1.69 -12.11
CA TRP A 149 17.49 0.27 -12.40
C TRP A 149 17.65 -0.60 -11.15
N SER A 150 17.65 -0.02 -9.94
CA SER A 150 17.59 -0.71 -8.66
C SER A 150 16.20 -1.21 -8.31
N GLU A 151 15.16 -0.70 -8.95
CA GLU A 151 13.83 -1.26 -8.81
C GLU A 151 13.70 -2.58 -9.55
N GLY A 152 13.47 -3.64 -8.79
CA GLY A 152 13.13 -4.96 -9.29
C GLY A 152 11.77 -5.45 -8.79
N LEU A 153 11.39 -6.65 -9.21
CA LEU A 153 10.07 -7.24 -8.91
C LEU A 153 9.82 -7.40 -7.41
N LYS A 154 10.87 -7.56 -6.60
CA LYS A 154 10.74 -7.63 -5.14
C LYS A 154 10.20 -6.34 -4.56
N THR A 155 10.74 -5.20 -5.01
CA THR A 155 10.27 -3.89 -4.56
C THR A 155 8.88 -3.59 -5.13
N MET A 156 8.64 -3.89 -6.41
CA MET A 156 7.32 -3.70 -7.01
C MET A 156 6.23 -4.42 -6.22
N LYS A 157 6.50 -5.66 -5.79
CA LYS A 157 5.61 -6.43 -4.91
C LYS A 157 5.38 -5.72 -3.57
N TRP A 158 6.41 -5.25 -2.89
CA TRP A 158 6.25 -4.53 -1.62
C TRP A 158 5.43 -3.24 -1.76
N ILE A 159 5.71 -2.44 -2.81
CA ILE A 159 4.98 -1.19 -3.10
C ILE A 159 3.52 -1.49 -3.45
N THR A 160 3.26 -2.56 -4.21
CA THR A 160 1.89 -3.04 -4.51
C THR A 160 1.11 -3.29 -3.23
N ASP A 161 1.67 -4.04 -2.29
CA ASP A 161 1.04 -4.32 -1.00
C ASP A 161 0.77 -3.02 -0.22
N ALA A 162 1.75 -2.12 -0.14
CA ALA A 162 1.62 -0.85 0.57
C ALA A 162 0.52 0.05 0.00
N MET A 163 0.35 0.08 -1.33
CA MET A 163 -0.72 0.83 -1.99
C MET A 163 -2.09 0.16 -1.83
N CYS A 164 -2.17 -1.16 -2.09
CA CYS A 164 -3.42 -1.91 -2.10
C CYS A 164 -4.02 -2.08 -0.71
N VAL A 165 -3.20 -2.26 0.34
CA VAL A 165 -3.69 -2.28 1.74
C VAL A 165 -4.20 -0.90 2.21
N ARG A 166 -4.01 0.13 1.39
CA ARG A 166 -4.56 1.49 1.58
C ARG A 166 -5.60 1.83 0.51
N GLY A 167 -6.12 0.81 -0.18
CA GLY A 167 -7.28 0.89 -1.05
C GLY A 167 -7.00 1.31 -2.48
N ILE A 168 -5.75 1.26 -2.99
CA ILE A 168 -5.51 1.30 -4.45
C ILE A 168 -5.95 -0.02 -5.07
N ASN A 169 -6.77 0.04 -6.13
CA ASN A 169 -7.28 -1.15 -6.81
C ASN A 169 -7.09 -1.14 -8.34
N HIS A 170 -6.44 -0.12 -8.90
CA HIS A 170 -5.97 -0.09 -10.28
C HIS A 170 -4.53 0.41 -10.31
N ILE A 171 -3.61 -0.35 -10.92
CA ILE A 171 -2.20 0.00 -11.04
C ILE A 171 -1.83 0.14 -12.51
N ILE A 172 -1.26 1.27 -12.88
CA ILE A 172 -0.71 1.57 -14.21
C ILE A 172 0.82 1.56 -14.07
N PRO A 173 1.51 0.50 -14.50
CA PRO A 173 2.96 0.40 -14.33
C PRO A 173 3.70 1.33 -15.30
N HIS A 174 4.48 2.26 -14.74
CA HIS A 174 5.43 3.12 -15.45
C HIS A 174 6.82 2.46 -15.45
N ALA A 175 7.44 2.08 -16.57
CA ALA A 175 6.89 2.18 -17.93
C ALA A 175 7.33 1.06 -18.89
N PHE A 176 6.56 0.96 -19.97
CA PHE A 176 6.95 0.30 -21.21
C PHE A 176 7.36 1.36 -22.23
N SER A 177 8.66 1.71 -22.25
CA SER A 177 9.18 2.67 -23.22
C SER A 177 9.33 2.05 -24.62
N PRO A 178 8.89 2.73 -25.68
CA PRO A 178 9.12 2.32 -27.07
C PRO A 178 10.50 2.75 -27.61
N MET A 179 11.31 3.48 -26.83
CA MET A 179 12.60 4.02 -27.26
C MET A 179 13.70 2.97 -27.30
N GLU A 180 14.79 3.27 -28.00
CA GLU A 180 15.99 2.43 -28.03
C GLU A 180 16.66 2.41 -26.65
N PHE A 181 17.13 1.22 -26.23
CA PHE A 181 17.82 1.06 -24.96
C PHE A 181 19.30 1.51 -25.05
N PRO A 182 19.85 2.24 -24.06
CA PRO A 182 19.18 2.69 -22.84
C PRO A 182 18.43 4.01 -23.05
N ASP A 183 17.14 3.99 -22.71
CA ASP A 183 16.35 5.21 -22.59
C ASP A 183 16.60 5.82 -21.19
N PRO A 184 17.04 7.09 -21.10
CA PRO A 184 17.34 7.73 -19.82
C PRO A 184 16.09 8.25 -19.09
N ASP A 185 14.93 8.29 -19.75
CA ASP A 185 13.73 8.91 -19.17
C ASP A 185 13.10 8.02 -18.10
N CYS A 186 13.27 8.45 -16.84
CA CYS A 186 12.59 7.92 -15.67
C CYS A 186 12.53 6.36 -15.57
N PRO A 187 13.67 5.64 -15.71
CA PRO A 187 13.71 4.18 -15.53
C PRO A 187 13.17 3.74 -14.15
N PRO A 188 12.73 2.49 -14.00
CA PRO A 188 12.94 1.37 -14.91
C PRO A 188 11.98 1.32 -16.10
N HIS A 189 12.45 0.72 -17.19
CA HIS A 189 11.58 0.23 -18.27
C HIS A 189 11.48 -1.29 -18.19
N PHE A 190 10.27 -1.82 -18.07
CA PHE A 190 10.08 -3.23 -17.71
C PHE A 190 10.51 -4.20 -18.82
N TYR A 191 10.32 -3.82 -20.08
CA TYR A 191 10.81 -4.61 -21.22
C TYR A 191 12.22 -4.20 -21.65
N ALA A 192 12.47 -2.90 -21.81
CA ALA A 192 13.77 -2.34 -22.23
C ALA A 192 14.37 -3.00 -23.49
N GLY A 193 13.53 -3.39 -24.46
CA GLY A 193 13.98 -4.10 -25.67
C GLY A 193 14.53 -5.51 -25.40
N GLY A 194 14.16 -6.14 -24.28
CA GLY A 194 14.71 -7.41 -23.81
C GLY A 194 15.94 -7.28 -22.91
N ASN A 195 16.42 -6.05 -22.65
CA ASN A 195 17.59 -5.83 -21.80
C ASN A 195 17.29 -5.93 -20.31
N ASN A 196 16.04 -5.74 -19.86
CA ASN A 196 15.70 -5.94 -18.45
C ASN A 196 15.56 -7.45 -18.17
N PRO A 197 16.49 -8.08 -17.43
CA PRO A 197 16.53 -9.53 -17.29
C PRO A 197 15.33 -10.08 -16.50
N GLN A 198 14.67 -9.25 -15.69
CA GLN A 198 13.50 -9.65 -14.90
C GLN A 198 12.19 -9.67 -15.67
N PHE A 199 12.17 -9.17 -16.91
CA PHE A 199 10.94 -9.13 -17.71
C PHE A 199 10.28 -10.52 -17.84
N ARG A 200 11.06 -11.59 -17.88
CA ARG A 200 10.56 -12.98 -17.93
C ARG A 200 9.68 -13.36 -16.74
N LEU A 201 9.90 -12.74 -15.58
CA LEU A 201 9.15 -12.97 -14.35
C LEU A 201 8.16 -11.84 -14.03
N PHE A 202 8.07 -10.82 -14.91
CA PHE A 202 7.13 -9.71 -14.74
C PHE A 202 5.67 -10.18 -14.68
N SER A 203 5.32 -11.25 -15.41
CA SER A 203 3.99 -11.86 -15.34
C SER A 203 3.63 -12.39 -13.96
N VAL A 204 4.62 -12.84 -13.16
CA VAL A 204 4.37 -13.29 -11.78
C VAL A 204 3.88 -12.12 -10.92
N TRP A 205 4.51 -10.95 -11.05
CA TRP A 205 4.04 -9.74 -10.39
C TRP A 205 2.68 -9.27 -10.94
N ALA A 206 2.52 -9.25 -12.27
CA ALA A 206 1.28 -8.80 -12.89
C ALA A 206 0.07 -9.66 -12.48
N ASP A 207 0.22 -10.99 -12.45
CA ASP A 207 -0.80 -11.92 -11.98
C ASP A 207 -1.14 -11.70 -10.50
N TYR A 208 -0.12 -11.49 -9.67
CA TYR A 208 -0.31 -11.14 -8.26
C TYR A 208 -1.13 -9.84 -8.12
N ALA A 209 -0.68 -8.76 -8.76
CA ALA A 209 -1.31 -7.44 -8.68
C ALA A 209 -2.76 -7.51 -9.18
N ASN A 210 -3.02 -8.20 -10.30
CA ASN A 210 -4.36 -8.41 -10.82
C ASN A 210 -5.27 -9.15 -9.83
N ARG A 211 -4.77 -10.19 -9.15
CA ARG A 211 -5.55 -10.95 -8.17
C ARG A 211 -5.87 -10.15 -6.90
N VAL A 212 -4.95 -9.29 -6.46
CA VAL A 212 -5.18 -8.34 -5.35
C VAL A 212 -6.23 -7.32 -5.78
N CYS A 213 -5.98 -6.57 -6.86
CA CYS A 213 -6.86 -5.54 -7.38
C CYS A 213 -8.28 -6.06 -7.66
N ALA A 214 -8.43 -7.22 -8.30
CA ALA A 214 -9.74 -7.80 -8.60
C ALA A 214 -10.57 -8.14 -7.35
N ARG A 215 -9.93 -8.41 -6.21
CA ARG A 215 -10.63 -8.60 -4.92
C ARG A 215 -11.02 -7.29 -4.24
N LEU A 216 -10.43 -6.18 -4.67
CA LEU A 216 -10.65 -4.84 -4.11
C LEU A 216 -11.47 -3.94 -5.06
N CYS A 217 -12.16 -4.53 -6.04
CA CYS A 217 -13.01 -3.84 -7.03
C CYS A 217 -14.47 -4.30 -6.98
N ASP A 218 -15.41 -3.49 -7.49
CA ASP A 218 -16.84 -3.86 -7.61
C ASP A 218 -17.50 -4.30 -6.27
N GLY A 219 -17.10 -3.68 -5.18
CA GLY A 219 -17.65 -3.86 -3.84
C GLY A 219 -17.60 -2.57 -3.03
N VAL A 220 -17.65 -2.72 -1.70
CA VAL A 220 -17.68 -1.61 -0.76
C VAL A 220 -16.57 -1.81 0.26
N HIS A 221 -15.80 -0.76 0.52
CA HIS A 221 -14.82 -0.78 1.59
C HIS A 221 -15.52 -0.66 2.95
N VAL A 222 -14.89 -1.19 3.99
CA VAL A 222 -15.44 -1.16 5.34
C VAL A 222 -14.43 -0.53 6.28
N ALA A 223 -14.71 0.71 6.69
CA ALA A 223 -13.90 1.44 7.67
C ALA A 223 -14.62 1.74 8.98
N SER A 224 -13.83 1.92 10.03
CA SER A 224 -14.33 2.25 11.37
C SER A 224 -14.55 3.74 11.57
N ALA A 225 -13.73 4.59 10.94
CA ALA A 225 -13.70 6.03 11.20
C ALA A 225 -13.58 6.88 9.93
N ALA A 226 -14.04 8.12 10.02
CA ALA A 226 -13.74 9.17 9.06
C ALA A 226 -12.66 10.11 9.63
N VAL A 227 -11.77 10.63 8.79
CA VAL A 227 -10.76 11.64 9.13
C VAL A 227 -11.01 12.88 8.27
N LEU A 228 -11.18 14.05 8.88
CA LEU A 228 -11.39 15.29 8.13
C LEU A 228 -10.13 15.65 7.33
N TYR A 229 -10.31 15.89 6.03
CA TYR A 229 -9.28 16.41 5.15
C TYR A 229 -8.81 17.80 5.60
N HIS A 230 -7.50 18.01 5.71
CA HIS A 230 -6.94 19.23 6.29
C HIS A 230 -6.82 20.41 5.32
N GLY A 231 -7.06 20.24 4.00
CA GLY A 231 -6.69 21.27 3.01
C GLY A 231 -7.24 22.67 3.33
N GLU A 232 -8.52 22.77 3.68
CA GLU A 232 -9.13 24.06 4.06
C GLU A 232 -8.60 24.60 5.40
N SER A 233 -8.16 23.72 6.30
CA SER A 233 -7.59 24.06 7.61
C SER A 233 -6.23 24.73 7.48
N GLU A 234 -5.45 24.34 6.47
CA GLU A 234 -4.08 24.82 6.27
C GLU A 234 -4.00 26.26 5.73
N TRP A 235 -5.02 26.71 4.99
CA TRP A 235 -4.92 27.95 4.21
C TRP A 235 -4.72 29.23 5.02
N GLY A 236 -5.12 29.25 6.29
CA GLY A 236 -5.10 30.46 7.10
C GLY A 236 -4.53 30.31 8.51
N GLY A 237 -4.11 29.13 8.93
CA GLY A 237 -3.60 28.91 10.29
C GLY A 237 -2.81 27.62 10.45
N ALA A 238 -2.28 27.42 11.66
CA ALA A 238 -1.59 26.17 11.99
C ALA A 238 -2.57 24.99 11.93
N CYS A 239 -2.15 23.89 11.33
CA CYS A 239 -2.88 22.63 11.34
C CYS A 239 -1.91 21.45 11.37
N ASP A 240 -2.41 20.30 11.80
CA ASP A 240 -1.78 19.01 11.56
C ASP A 240 -2.37 18.37 10.30
N PRO A 241 -1.56 17.69 9.47
CA PRO A 241 -2.05 17.06 8.27
C PRO A 241 -2.79 15.73 8.59
N PHE A 242 -3.62 15.25 7.66
CA PHE A 242 -4.60 14.19 7.96
C PHE A 242 -3.92 12.83 8.16
N GLU A 243 -2.79 12.61 7.47
CA GLU A 243 -2.00 11.38 7.51
C GLU A 243 -1.44 11.08 8.90
N LYS A 244 -1.37 12.08 9.79
CA LYS A 244 -1.01 11.89 11.20
C LYS A 244 -2.08 11.12 11.96
N ALA A 245 -3.37 11.40 11.69
CA ALA A 245 -4.47 10.65 12.25
C ALA A 245 -4.58 9.26 11.58
N VAL A 246 -4.48 9.20 10.25
CA VAL A 246 -4.51 7.94 9.49
C VAL A 246 -3.43 6.96 10.00
N LYS A 247 -2.18 7.41 10.11
CA LYS A 247 -1.08 6.61 10.67
C LYS A 247 -1.41 6.07 12.07
N ALA A 248 -1.87 6.94 12.97
CA ALA A 248 -2.16 6.56 14.35
C ALA A 248 -3.25 5.48 14.46
N LEU A 249 -4.25 5.53 13.58
CA LEU A 249 -5.33 4.55 13.49
C LEU A 249 -4.87 3.24 12.83
N MET A 250 -4.21 3.31 11.67
CA MET A 250 -3.81 2.13 10.90
C MET A 250 -2.76 1.28 11.62
N LEU A 251 -1.84 1.90 12.37
CA LEU A 251 -0.86 1.19 13.23
C LEU A 251 -1.49 0.33 14.33
N ARG A 252 -2.79 0.50 14.56
CA ARG A 252 -3.59 -0.25 15.54
C ARG A 252 -4.80 -0.91 14.87
N GLN A 253 -4.69 -1.24 13.59
CA GLN A 253 -5.70 -1.93 12.78
C GLN A 253 -7.08 -1.27 12.93
N ILE A 254 -7.13 0.04 12.73
CA ILE A 254 -8.36 0.81 12.55
C ILE A 254 -8.27 1.48 11.19
N ASP A 255 -9.06 1.00 10.23
CA ASP A 255 -9.16 1.63 8.91
C ASP A 255 -10.09 2.85 8.95
N CYS A 256 -9.84 3.79 8.06
CA CYS A 256 -10.54 5.07 8.00
C CYS A 256 -10.53 5.66 6.60
N ASP A 257 -11.51 6.50 6.26
CA ASP A 257 -11.46 7.33 5.04
C ASP A 257 -11.29 8.82 5.34
N VAL A 258 -10.61 9.51 4.43
CA VAL A 258 -10.35 10.95 4.45
C VAL A 258 -11.52 11.67 3.78
N VAL A 259 -12.25 12.48 4.54
CA VAL A 259 -13.49 13.14 4.11
C VAL A 259 -13.26 14.64 3.90
N PRO A 260 -13.53 15.21 2.71
CA PRO A 260 -13.45 16.65 2.49
C PRO A 260 -14.60 17.39 3.17
N GLY A 261 -14.31 18.60 3.68
CA GLY A 261 -15.30 19.45 4.35
C GLY A 261 -16.54 19.71 3.47
N ASP A 262 -16.33 19.91 2.16
CA ASP A 262 -17.41 20.09 1.17
C ASP A 262 -18.45 18.96 1.18
N TRP A 263 -18.01 17.69 1.28
CA TRP A 263 -18.93 16.56 1.27
C TRP A 263 -19.54 16.30 2.64
N LEU A 264 -18.83 16.66 3.71
CA LEU A 264 -19.36 16.58 5.07
C LEU A 264 -20.54 17.54 5.29
N VAL A 265 -20.47 18.76 4.73
CA VAL A 265 -21.51 19.80 4.87
C VAL A 265 -22.70 19.60 3.93
N ASP A 266 -22.49 18.90 2.82
CA ASP A 266 -23.55 18.54 1.87
C ASP A 266 -24.47 17.47 2.49
N ARG A 267 -25.71 17.85 2.80
CA ARG A 267 -26.68 16.98 3.46
C ARG A 267 -27.27 15.91 2.55
N GLU A 268 -27.16 16.07 1.24
CA GLU A 268 -27.57 15.03 0.29
C GLU A 268 -26.52 13.92 0.24
N ARG A 269 -25.24 14.28 0.46
CA ARG A 269 -24.12 13.32 0.51
C ARG A 269 -23.91 12.71 1.89
N SER A 270 -23.96 13.52 2.94
CA SER A 270 -23.61 13.16 4.32
C SER A 270 -24.82 13.17 5.24
N ARG A 271 -25.09 12.04 5.89
CA ARG A 271 -26.22 11.88 6.83
C ARG A 271 -25.86 10.99 8.01
N VAL A 272 -26.66 11.06 9.07
CA VAL A 272 -26.60 10.13 10.18
C VAL A 272 -27.66 9.06 9.96
N GLU A 273 -27.23 7.80 9.94
CA GLU A 273 -28.07 6.62 9.72
C GLU A 273 -27.58 5.55 10.69
N ASP A 274 -28.48 4.95 11.47
CA ASP A 274 -28.18 3.92 12.48
C ASP A 274 -27.05 4.31 13.47
N GLY A 275 -27.03 5.59 13.87
CA GLY A 275 -26.02 6.13 14.79
C GLY A 275 -24.62 6.27 14.19
N ARG A 276 -24.48 6.15 12.86
CA ARG A 276 -23.22 6.23 12.12
C ARG A 276 -23.27 7.36 11.07
N LEU A 277 -22.09 7.91 10.75
CA LEU A 277 -21.94 8.88 9.67
C LEU A 277 -21.89 8.12 8.33
N LYS A 278 -22.88 8.35 7.47
CA LYS A 278 -22.98 7.72 6.15
C LYS A 278 -22.68 8.72 5.05
N ILE A 279 -21.76 8.36 4.15
CA ILE A 279 -21.41 9.11 2.94
C ILE A 279 -21.26 8.10 1.80
N ALA A 280 -22.04 8.26 0.73
CA ALA A 280 -22.20 7.21 -0.29
C ALA A 280 -22.58 5.85 0.36
N GLU A 281 -21.82 4.79 0.10
CA GLU A 281 -22.01 3.46 0.69
C GLU A 281 -21.20 3.25 1.99
N GLU A 282 -20.28 4.16 2.30
CA GLU A 282 -19.43 4.10 3.49
C GLU A 282 -20.19 4.49 4.77
N SER A 283 -19.84 3.86 5.89
CA SER A 283 -20.47 4.10 7.19
C SER A 283 -19.46 4.10 8.33
N PHE A 284 -19.32 5.24 9.03
CA PHE A 284 -18.29 5.46 10.04
C PHE A 284 -18.88 5.62 11.45
N GLY A 285 -18.23 5.01 12.44
CA GLY A 285 -18.64 5.11 13.84
C GLY A 285 -18.11 6.35 14.56
N ALA A 286 -17.05 6.96 14.03
CA ALA A 286 -16.46 8.18 14.58
C ALA A 286 -15.93 9.10 13.47
N LEU A 287 -15.89 10.40 13.76
CA LEU A 287 -15.26 11.42 12.92
C LEU A 287 -14.09 12.05 13.67
N ILE A 288 -12.89 11.88 13.13
CA ILE A 288 -11.65 12.44 13.65
C ILE A 288 -11.34 13.74 12.92
N VAL A 289 -11.05 14.79 13.68
CA VAL A 289 -10.68 16.11 13.18
C VAL A 289 -9.22 16.35 13.57
N PRO A 290 -8.26 16.29 12.63
CA PRO A 290 -6.88 16.71 12.90
C PRO A 290 -6.83 18.12 13.48
N TYR A 291 -5.79 18.44 14.26
CA TYR A 291 -5.66 19.77 14.85
C TYR A 291 -5.72 20.85 13.76
N ALA A 292 -6.55 21.86 13.98
CA ALA A 292 -6.67 23.01 13.10
C ALA A 292 -6.94 24.25 13.94
N GLN A 293 -6.13 25.30 13.75
CA GLN A 293 -6.33 26.57 14.44
C GLN A 293 -7.65 27.22 14.01
N TYR A 294 -8.01 27.09 12.73
CA TYR A 294 -9.23 27.61 12.13
C TYR A 294 -9.86 26.57 11.21
N LEU A 295 -11.20 26.53 11.18
CA LEU A 295 -11.98 25.67 10.28
C LEU A 295 -13.04 26.48 9.53
N PRO A 296 -13.51 26.04 8.36
CA PRO A 296 -14.64 26.67 7.68
C PRO A 296 -15.89 26.74 8.57
N GLY A 297 -16.59 27.88 8.58
CA GLY A 297 -17.77 28.06 9.45
C GLY A 297 -18.93 27.11 9.16
N GLN A 298 -19.05 26.59 7.94
CA GLN A 298 -20.05 25.55 7.63
C GLN A 298 -19.63 24.19 8.19
N VAL A 299 -18.33 23.87 8.14
CA VAL A 299 -17.76 22.64 8.69
C VAL A 299 -17.90 22.63 10.21
N THR A 300 -17.57 23.73 10.92
CA THR A 300 -17.73 23.78 12.39
C THR A 300 -19.18 23.55 12.83
N LYS A 301 -20.14 24.19 12.16
CA LYS A 301 -21.58 23.98 12.41
C LYS A 301 -21.97 22.53 12.16
N ARG A 302 -21.51 21.95 11.05
CA ARG A 302 -21.80 20.55 10.72
C ARG A 302 -21.23 19.58 11.76
N LEU A 303 -20.02 19.82 12.26
CA LEU A 303 -19.43 19.00 13.33
C LEU A 303 -20.28 19.05 14.61
N GLN A 304 -20.79 20.24 14.98
CA GLN A 304 -21.68 20.41 16.15
C GLN A 304 -23.00 19.67 15.96
N GLU A 305 -23.59 19.73 14.76
CA GLU A 305 -24.82 18.99 14.44
C GLU A 305 -24.61 17.48 14.49
N LEU A 306 -23.52 16.96 13.93
CA LEU A 306 -23.20 15.53 13.96
C LEU A 306 -23.03 15.05 15.40
N ALA A 307 -22.32 15.81 16.24
CA ALA A 307 -22.18 15.52 17.66
C ALA A 307 -23.53 15.50 18.39
N ALA A 308 -24.41 16.48 18.11
CA ALA A 308 -25.76 16.53 18.65
C ALA A 308 -26.66 15.37 18.17
N GLN A 309 -26.38 14.80 17.00
CA GLN A 309 -27.03 13.61 16.45
C GLN A 309 -26.44 12.29 16.97
N GLY A 310 -25.48 12.35 17.90
CA GLY A 310 -24.89 11.18 18.56
C GLY A 310 -23.62 10.64 17.91
N ILE A 311 -23.12 11.27 16.84
CA ILE A 311 -21.82 10.89 16.26
C ILE A 311 -20.69 11.32 17.19
N VAL A 312 -19.76 10.41 17.44
CA VAL A 312 -18.54 10.76 18.19
C VAL A 312 -17.62 11.59 17.30
N VAL A 313 -17.41 12.86 17.69
CA VAL A 313 -16.47 13.75 17.01
C VAL A 313 -15.25 13.95 17.91
N VAL A 314 -14.08 13.52 17.43
CA VAL A 314 -12.81 13.58 18.19
C VAL A 314 -11.87 14.57 17.53
N PHE A 315 -11.53 15.64 18.23
CA PHE A 315 -10.48 16.58 17.82
C PHE A 315 -9.14 16.05 18.32
N ALA A 316 -8.25 15.69 17.38
CA ALA A 316 -6.90 15.27 17.69
C ALA A 316 -6.06 16.51 18.05
N GLY A 317 -5.68 16.65 19.32
CA GLY A 317 -5.06 17.86 19.88
C GLY A 317 -6.07 18.75 20.60
N ASP A 318 -6.33 19.94 20.06
CA ASP A 318 -7.24 20.93 20.66
C ASP A 318 -8.38 21.36 19.71
N PHE A 319 -9.40 22.00 20.26
CA PHE A 319 -10.47 22.62 19.47
C PHE A 319 -9.93 23.80 18.66
N PRO A 320 -10.51 24.10 17.49
CA PRO A 320 -10.17 25.31 16.75
C PRO A 320 -10.45 26.56 17.59
N LYS A 321 -9.69 27.64 17.38
CA LYS A 321 -9.92 28.88 18.13
C LYS A 321 -11.21 29.57 17.69
N ARG A 322 -11.45 29.59 16.38
CA ARG A 322 -12.63 30.18 15.74
C ARG A 322 -12.84 29.56 14.36
N SER A 323 -14.00 29.83 13.78
CA SER A 323 -14.21 29.56 12.36
C SER A 323 -13.61 30.67 11.48
N TYR A 324 -13.27 30.35 10.23
CA TYR A 324 -13.01 31.37 9.22
C TYR A 324 -14.23 32.26 9.06
N LEU A 325 -14.04 33.57 9.11
CA LEU A 325 -15.05 34.63 9.00
C LEU A 325 -16.15 34.60 10.04
N GLY A 326 -16.02 33.75 11.04
CA GLY A 326 -17.01 33.59 12.08
C GLY A 326 -16.38 33.77 13.45
N GLU A 327 -17.18 33.41 14.43
CA GLU A 327 -16.87 33.63 15.83
C GLU A 327 -16.05 32.48 16.41
N LYS A 328 -15.67 32.68 17.67
CA LYS A 328 -15.00 31.68 18.52
C LYS A 328 -15.73 30.34 18.45
N PHE A 329 -14.97 29.26 18.41
CA PHE A 329 -15.55 27.92 18.39
C PHE A 329 -15.97 27.53 19.81
N GLU A 330 -17.22 27.12 19.95
CA GLU A 330 -17.79 26.64 21.20
C GLU A 330 -18.12 25.15 21.06
N PRO A 331 -17.43 24.25 21.78
CA PRO A 331 -17.68 22.81 21.69
C PRO A 331 -19.04 22.45 22.29
N VAL A 332 -19.69 21.42 21.74
CA VAL A 332 -20.96 20.89 22.23
C VAL A 332 -20.78 19.49 22.82
N CYS A 333 -21.81 18.99 23.51
CA CYS A 333 -21.81 17.61 24.01
C CYS A 333 -21.56 16.62 22.86
N GLY A 334 -20.77 15.56 23.12
CA GLY A 334 -20.36 14.58 22.11
C GLY A 334 -19.04 14.90 21.41
N MET A 335 -18.53 16.14 21.52
CA MET A 335 -17.19 16.50 21.05
C MET A 335 -16.15 16.19 22.11
N LYS A 336 -15.08 15.51 21.70
CA LYS A 336 -13.99 15.08 22.58
C LYS A 336 -12.64 15.55 22.05
N LYS A 337 -11.65 15.64 22.94
CA LYS A 337 -10.25 15.84 22.60
C LYS A 337 -9.45 14.61 22.94
N ALA A 338 -8.44 14.30 22.13
CA ALA A 338 -7.49 13.23 22.39
C ALA A 338 -6.14 13.56 21.78
N ALA A 339 -5.05 13.07 22.37
CA ALA A 339 -3.77 13.04 21.66
C ALA A 339 -3.82 12.01 20.52
N TYR A 340 -2.94 12.15 19.52
CA TYR A 340 -2.94 11.27 18.34
C TYR A 340 -2.71 9.80 18.71
N ASP A 341 -1.81 9.53 19.65
CA ASP A 341 -1.49 8.20 20.17
C ASP A 341 -2.60 7.58 21.04
N GLU A 342 -3.57 8.38 21.48
CA GLU A 342 -4.74 7.92 22.24
C GLU A 342 -5.95 7.59 21.37
N LEU A 343 -5.96 8.01 20.09
CA LEU A 343 -7.10 7.82 19.17
C LEU A 343 -7.49 6.34 19.08
N ALA A 344 -6.52 5.45 18.87
CA ALA A 344 -6.79 4.04 18.73
C ALA A 344 -7.36 3.41 20.02
N ARG A 345 -6.80 3.77 21.18
CA ARG A 345 -7.31 3.34 22.50
C ARG A 345 -8.77 3.77 22.67
N MET A 346 -9.06 5.02 22.38
CA MET A 346 -10.39 5.60 22.51
C MET A 346 -11.43 4.92 21.60
N LEU A 347 -11.08 4.64 20.34
CA LEU A 347 -11.97 3.93 19.42
C LEU A 347 -12.15 2.45 19.80
N THR A 348 -11.13 1.84 20.41
CA THR A 348 -11.22 0.49 20.98
C THR A 348 -12.20 0.44 22.16
N GLU A 349 -12.13 1.40 23.08
CA GLU A 349 -13.05 1.52 24.22
C GLU A 349 -14.51 1.75 23.80
N MET A 350 -14.72 2.29 22.59
CA MET A 350 -16.03 2.49 21.96
C MET A 350 -16.52 1.29 21.16
N ASP A 351 -15.77 0.18 21.15
CA ASP A 351 -16.07 -1.02 20.37
C ASP A 351 -16.18 -0.78 18.85
N LEU A 352 -15.43 0.20 18.31
CA LEU A 352 -15.52 0.59 16.91
C LEU A 352 -14.57 -0.18 15.99
N ARG A 353 -13.72 -1.08 16.52
CA ARG A 353 -12.76 -1.84 15.72
C ARG A 353 -13.45 -2.93 14.90
N ASP A 354 -13.09 -3.00 13.64
CA ASP A 354 -13.53 -4.07 12.72
C ASP A 354 -12.87 -5.42 13.05
N ILE A 355 -11.55 -5.41 13.29
CA ILE A 355 -10.79 -6.56 13.78
C ILE A 355 -10.09 -6.25 15.10
N GLU A 356 -9.91 -7.28 15.92
CA GLU A 356 -9.12 -7.24 17.15
C GLU A 356 -7.94 -8.20 17.03
N VAL A 357 -6.76 -7.80 17.48
CA VAL A 357 -5.60 -8.71 17.56
C VAL A 357 -5.39 -9.06 19.02
N GLU A 358 -5.39 -10.35 19.36
CA GLU A 358 -5.20 -10.78 20.74
C GLU A 358 -3.76 -10.55 21.23
N ASP A 359 -3.62 -10.29 22.53
CA ASP A 359 -2.32 -10.06 23.16
C ASP A 359 -1.42 -11.31 23.07
N GLY A 360 -0.12 -11.09 22.95
CA GLY A 360 0.90 -12.16 22.94
C GLY A 360 1.47 -12.51 21.55
N GLY A 361 0.91 -11.95 20.47
CA GLY A 361 1.48 -12.04 19.13
C GLY A 361 2.71 -11.14 18.92
N SER A 362 3.57 -11.51 17.97
CA SER A 362 4.66 -10.66 17.47
C SER A 362 4.24 -10.04 16.16
N TYR A 363 3.49 -8.93 16.21
CA TYR A 363 3.04 -8.20 15.03
C TYR A 363 3.50 -6.73 15.03
N GLY A 364 3.68 -6.15 16.22
CA GLY A 364 4.17 -4.80 16.41
C GLY A 364 3.39 -3.76 15.60
N GLU A 365 4.12 -2.99 14.81
CA GLU A 365 3.58 -1.94 13.92
C GLU A 365 3.56 -2.37 12.46
N TYR A 366 3.66 -3.67 12.18
CA TYR A 366 3.92 -4.20 10.84
C TYR A 366 2.70 -4.87 10.21
N LEU A 367 1.71 -5.28 11.01
CA LEU A 367 0.45 -5.82 10.50
C LEU A 367 -0.50 -4.67 10.13
N VAL A 368 -0.73 -4.51 8.83
CA VAL A 368 -1.73 -3.59 8.28
C VAL A 368 -2.80 -4.41 7.57
N PHE A 369 -4.05 -3.93 7.58
CA PHE A 369 -5.14 -4.61 6.91
C PHE A 369 -6.05 -3.64 6.17
N TYR A 370 -6.82 -4.20 5.22
CA TYR A 370 -7.87 -3.52 4.48
C TYR A 370 -9.07 -4.45 4.35
N HIS A 371 -10.28 -3.97 4.63
CA HIS A 371 -11.51 -4.77 4.53
C HIS A 371 -12.39 -4.31 3.37
N TYR A 372 -12.73 -5.27 2.51
CA TYR A 372 -13.56 -5.05 1.33
C TYR A 372 -14.67 -6.10 1.23
N ARG A 373 -15.90 -5.66 0.97
CA ARG A 373 -17.09 -6.50 0.86
C ARG A 373 -17.63 -6.53 -0.56
N GLN A 374 -17.84 -7.73 -1.10
CA GLN A 374 -18.40 -7.96 -2.43
C GLN A 374 -19.59 -8.92 -2.31
N GLY A 375 -20.81 -8.37 -2.30
CA GLY A 375 -22.01 -9.14 -1.98
C GLY A 375 -21.92 -9.72 -0.57
N GLU A 376 -22.06 -11.04 -0.44
CA GLU A 376 -21.92 -11.75 0.84
C GLU A 376 -20.46 -12.08 1.19
N ARG A 377 -19.48 -11.77 0.32
CA ARG A 377 -18.07 -12.07 0.58
C ARG A 377 -17.40 -10.92 1.30
N ASP A 378 -16.76 -11.20 2.42
CA ASP A 378 -15.88 -10.28 3.14
C ASP A 378 -14.43 -10.71 2.92
N SER A 379 -13.60 -9.81 2.41
CA SER A 379 -12.18 -10.02 2.12
C SER A 379 -11.34 -9.04 2.92
N TYR A 380 -10.51 -9.58 3.81
CA TYR A 380 -9.54 -8.82 4.58
C TYR A 380 -8.17 -9.04 3.95
N PHE A 381 -7.58 -8.03 3.34
CA PHE A 381 -6.20 -8.08 2.84
C PHE A 381 -5.25 -7.71 3.99
N LEU A 382 -4.42 -8.65 4.43
CA LEU A 382 -3.45 -8.45 5.52
C LEU A 382 -2.03 -8.49 4.96
N THR A 383 -1.21 -7.52 5.34
CA THR A 383 0.18 -7.39 4.88
C THR A 383 1.13 -7.33 6.05
N ASN A 384 2.33 -7.87 5.86
CA ASN A 384 3.47 -7.62 6.73
C ASN A 384 4.38 -6.55 6.10
N GLU A 385 4.36 -5.34 6.63
CA GLU A 385 5.20 -4.23 6.15
C GLU A 385 6.65 -4.28 6.66
N SER A 386 6.99 -5.25 7.53
CA SER A 386 8.37 -5.44 7.99
C SER A 386 9.25 -6.03 6.89
N LEU A 387 10.48 -5.53 6.80
CA LEU A 387 11.51 -6.11 5.94
C LEU A 387 12.26 -7.28 6.58
N PHE A 388 12.13 -7.44 7.89
CA PHE A 388 13.02 -8.34 8.67
C PHE A 388 12.26 -9.22 9.66
N GLN A 389 11.12 -8.77 10.17
CA GLN A 389 10.38 -9.48 11.20
C GLN A 389 9.19 -10.20 10.59
N LYS A 390 8.94 -11.42 11.05
CA LYS A 390 7.66 -12.09 10.81
C LYS A 390 6.58 -11.46 11.69
N VAL A 391 5.36 -11.48 11.20
CA VAL A 391 4.13 -11.18 11.93
C VAL A 391 3.50 -12.51 12.33
N GLU A 392 3.33 -12.74 13.63
CA GLU A 392 2.56 -13.83 14.21
C GLU A 392 1.45 -13.25 15.09
N ALA A 393 0.19 -13.54 14.74
CA ALA A 393 -0.96 -12.92 15.39
C ALA A 393 -2.19 -13.85 15.42
N GLU A 394 -3.00 -13.70 16.47
CA GLU A 394 -4.34 -14.26 16.55
C GLU A 394 -5.34 -13.13 16.26
N VAL A 395 -5.92 -13.13 15.06
CA VAL A 395 -6.79 -12.05 14.58
C VAL A 395 -8.25 -12.46 14.73
N CYS A 396 -9.00 -11.70 15.52
CA CYS A 396 -10.41 -11.88 15.83
C CYS A 396 -11.26 -11.00 14.90
N PHE A 397 -12.06 -11.66 14.06
CA PHE A 397 -12.96 -11.04 13.10
C PHE A 397 -14.39 -11.04 13.66
N ARG A 398 -15.15 -9.97 13.40
CA ARG A 398 -16.59 -9.88 13.74
C ARG A 398 -17.48 -10.67 12.77
N ASP A 399 -17.06 -11.90 12.47
CA ASP A 399 -17.73 -12.82 11.57
C ASP A 399 -17.64 -14.25 12.11
N GLY A 400 -18.78 -14.91 12.27
CA GLY A 400 -18.88 -16.29 12.77
C GLY A 400 -18.77 -17.37 11.69
N ARG A 401 -18.70 -16.97 10.42
CA ARG A 401 -18.55 -17.89 9.28
C ARG A 401 -17.15 -18.49 9.26
N GLN A 402 -17.01 -19.60 8.53
CA GLN A 402 -15.71 -20.22 8.33
C GLN A 402 -14.83 -19.33 7.45
N ALA A 403 -13.62 -19.03 7.94
CA ALA A 403 -12.59 -18.33 7.18
C ALA A 403 -11.79 -19.30 6.29
N CYS A 404 -11.32 -18.80 5.16
CA CYS A 404 -10.23 -19.39 4.39
C CYS A 404 -9.16 -18.33 4.12
N PHE A 405 -7.93 -18.79 3.87
CA PHE A 405 -6.91 -17.93 3.30
C PHE A 405 -7.01 -17.97 1.78
N TYR A 406 -6.83 -16.83 1.12
CA TYR A 406 -6.53 -16.78 -0.30
C TYR A 406 -5.15 -16.15 -0.49
N ASP A 407 -4.25 -16.90 -1.14
CA ASP A 407 -2.88 -16.47 -1.43
C ASP A 407 -2.83 -15.85 -2.83
N PRO A 408 -2.74 -14.51 -2.96
CA PRO A 408 -2.69 -13.86 -4.26
C PRO A 408 -1.43 -14.20 -5.08
N MET A 409 -0.33 -14.66 -4.48
CA MET A 409 0.85 -15.08 -5.24
C MET A 409 0.60 -16.35 -6.05
N THR A 410 -0.14 -17.30 -5.49
CA THR A 410 -0.43 -18.59 -6.17
C THR A 410 -1.84 -18.67 -6.76
N GLY A 411 -2.76 -17.84 -6.30
CA GLY A 411 -4.18 -17.91 -6.63
C GLY A 411 -4.92 -19.04 -5.90
N GLU A 412 -4.29 -19.66 -4.90
CA GLU A 412 -4.87 -20.78 -4.17
C GLU A 412 -5.66 -20.33 -2.95
N PHE A 413 -6.67 -21.13 -2.61
CA PHE A 413 -7.33 -21.07 -1.31
C PHE A 413 -6.76 -22.13 -0.38
N LEU A 414 -6.47 -21.74 0.85
CA LEU A 414 -5.89 -22.58 1.88
C LEU A 414 -6.80 -22.58 3.12
N GLU A 415 -6.82 -23.70 3.83
CA GLU A 415 -7.52 -23.80 5.11
C GLU A 415 -6.96 -22.78 6.12
N ALA A 416 -7.83 -22.08 6.83
CA ALA A 416 -7.40 -21.21 7.93
C ALA A 416 -7.41 -22.00 9.24
N HIS A 417 -6.31 -21.95 10.00
CA HIS A 417 -6.32 -22.42 11.39
C HIS A 417 -7.12 -21.40 12.19
N GLN A 418 -8.25 -21.84 12.75
CA GLN A 418 -9.23 -20.92 13.31
C GLN A 418 -10.01 -21.57 14.45
N ARG A 419 -10.57 -20.73 15.32
CA ARG A 419 -11.51 -21.14 16.38
C ARG A 419 -12.68 -20.17 16.48
N ARG A 420 -13.82 -20.66 16.93
CA ARG A 420 -14.98 -19.81 17.24
C ARG A 420 -14.81 -19.19 18.62
N LYS A 421 -15.28 -17.94 18.75
CA LYS A 421 -15.34 -17.19 20.00
C LYS A 421 -16.73 -16.57 20.10
N VAL A 422 -17.45 -16.84 21.18
CA VAL A 422 -18.76 -16.22 21.42
C VAL A 422 -18.52 -14.84 22.04
N GLY A 423 -18.85 -13.78 21.31
CA GLY A 423 -18.80 -12.39 21.78
C GLY A 423 -20.17 -11.91 22.25
N LYS A 424 -20.22 -10.66 22.74
CA LYS A 424 -21.49 -10.00 23.10
C LYS A 424 -22.40 -9.79 21.89
N ASP A 425 -21.82 -9.59 20.72
CA ASP A 425 -22.52 -9.22 19.48
C ASP A 425 -22.70 -10.41 18.50
N GLY A 426 -22.50 -11.64 18.98
CA GLY A 426 -22.63 -12.86 18.18
C GLY A 426 -21.37 -13.70 18.12
N GLU A 427 -21.38 -14.68 17.21
CA GLU A 427 -20.22 -15.53 16.96
C GLU A 427 -19.14 -14.75 16.20
N LYS A 428 -17.91 -14.79 16.73
CA LYS A 428 -16.69 -14.26 16.11
C LYS A 428 -15.78 -15.43 15.73
N THR A 429 -14.89 -15.21 14.77
CA THR A 429 -13.87 -16.17 14.36
C THR A 429 -12.49 -15.61 14.63
N VAL A 430 -11.67 -16.38 15.34
CA VAL A 430 -10.25 -16.05 15.54
C VAL A 430 -9.41 -16.91 14.62
N VAL A 431 -8.56 -16.27 13.82
CA VAL A 431 -7.67 -16.93 12.84
C VAL A 431 -6.22 -16.73 13.27
N SER A 432 -5.46 -17.83 13.31
CA SER A 432 -4.00 -17.80 13.51
C SER A 432 -3.31 -17.42 12.21
N LEU A 433 -2.53 -16.34 12.26
CA LEU A 433 -1.85 -15.74 11.12
C LEU A 433 -0.32 -15.77 11.32
N LEU A 434 0.40 -16.25 10.30
CA LEU A 434 1.84 -16.05 10.15
C LEU A 434 2.13 -15.42 8.79
N LEU A 435 2.72 -14.23 8.78
CA LEU A 435 3.23 -13.55 7.59
C LEU A 435 4.72 -13.24 7.77
N ARG A 436 5.59 -13.82 6.93
CA ARG A 436 7.02 -13.47 6.88
C ARG A 436 7.20 -12.13 6.16
N PRO A 437 8.40 -11.53 6.19
CA PRO A 437 8.67 -10.32 5.41
C PRO A 437 8.22 -10.50 3.95
N TYR A 438 7.59 -9.46 3.37
CA TYR A 438 7.02 -9.42 2.01
C TYR A 438 5.79 -10.34 1.75
N GLU A 439 5.34 -11.13 2.73
CA GLU A 439 4.11 -11.92 2.59
C GLU A 439 2.86 -11.06 2.86
N SER A 440 1.83 -11.31 2.06
CA SER A 440 0.48 -10.80 2.25
C SER A 440 -0.55 -11.86 1.85
N VAL A 441 -1.73 -11.79 2.46
CA VAL A 441 -2.78 -12.79 2.29
C VAL A 441 -4.15 -12.15 2.40
N PHE A 442 -5.15 -12.76 1.79
CA PHE A 442 -6.53 -12.46 2.13
C PHE A 442 -7.07 -13.47 3.16
N VAL A 443 -7.71 -12.99 4.22
CA VAL A 443 -8.65 -13.79 5.02
C VAL A 443 -10.04 -13.54 4.44
N VAL A 444 -10.71 -14.59 3.99
CA VAL A 444 -11.98 -14.49 3.26
C VAL A 444 -13.08 -15.23 4.00
N PHE A 445 -14.24 -14.60 4.11
CA PHE A 445 -15.47 -15.17 4.63
C PHE A 445 -16.56 -15.13 3.54
N GLY A 446 -17.47 -16.10 3.57
CA GLY A 446 -18.59 -16.15 2.62
C GLY A 446 -18.23 -16.62 1.20
N GLU A 447 -17.00 -17.14 0.98
CA GLU A 447 -16.62 -17.72 -0.30
C GLU A 447 -17.28 -19.10 -0.49
N THR A 448 -17.95 -19.30 -1.63
CA THR A 448 -18.72 -20.53 -1.91
C THR A 448 -18.11 -21.33 -3.06
N GLY A 449 -18.25 -22.67 -3.01
CA GLY A 449 -17.81 -23.56 -4.10
C GLY A 449 -16.30 -23.72 -4.23
N VAL A 450 -15.53 -23.20 -3.28
CA VAL A 450 -14.06 -23.27 -3.28
C VAL A 450 -13.56 -24.43 -2.43
N LYS A 451 -12.66 -25.23 -3.01
CA LYS A 451 -11.94 -26.26 -2.27
C LYS A 451 -10.66 -25.67 -1.68
N CYS A 452 -10.59 -25.61 -0.36
CA CYS A 452 -9.37 -25.20 0.33
C CYS A 452 -8.35 -26.33 0.32
N GLY A 453 -7.11 -26.03 -0.09
CA GLY A 453 -5.97 -26.90 0.12
C GLY A 453 -5.48 -26.85 1.57
N LYS A 454 -4.68 -27.83 1.98
CA LYS A 454 -4.02 -27.79 3.31
C LYS A 454 -3.22 -26.50 3.45
N ASN A 455 -3.34 -25.83 4.60
CA ASN A 455 -2.47 -24.71 4.91
C ASN A 455 -1.03 -25.19 4.92
N ARG A 456 -0.22 -24.67 4.01
CA ARG A 456 1.22 -24.95 3.96
C ARG A 456 2.06 -23.71 4.23
N ARG A 457 1.51 -22.50 4.18
CA ARG A 457 2.28 -21.22 4.21
C ARG A 457 2.10 -20.41 5.49
N MET A 458 0.86 -20.27 5.96
CA MET A 458 0.45 -19.24 6.92
C MET A 458 0.44 -19.74 8.37
N TYR A 459 1.34 -20.66 8.73
CA TYR A 459 1.48 -21.19 10.09
C TYR A 459 2.91 -21.64 10.37
N ALA A 460 3.29 -21.71 11.65
CA ALA A 460 4.56 -22.26 12.08
C ALA A 460 4.57 -23.78 11.91
N ARG A 461 5.50 -24.29 11.10
CA ARG A 461 5.62 -25.74 10.85
C ARG A 461 6.44 -26.42 11.93
N LYS A 462 6.11 -27.67 12.23
CA LYS A 462 7.06 -28.59 12.85
C LYS A 462 8.03 -29.02 11.75
N THR A 463 9.27 -28.62 11.90
CA THR A 463 10.36 -29.02 11.00
C THR A 463 10.83 -30.40 11.41
N GLY A 464 10.81 -31.35 10.47
CA GLY A 464 11.46 -32.65 10.65
C GLY A 464 12.96 -32.53 10.45
N GLU A 465 13.55 -33.61 9.92
CA GLU A 465 14.94 -33.62 9.46
C GLU A 465 15.24 -32.45 8.52
N VAL A 466 16.42 -31.84 8.68
CA VAL A 466 16.90 -30.73 7.84
C VAL A 466 18.20 -31.13 7.18
N VAL A 467 18.23 -31.09 5.85
CA VAL A 467 19.45 -31.26 5.06
C VAL A 467 19.92 -29.88 4.61
N GLU A 468 21.03 -29.42 5.17
CA GLU A 468 21.66 -28.17 4.76
C GLU A 468 22.69 -28.43 3.65
N LEU A 469 22.54 -27.74 2.51
CA LEU A 469 23.47 -27.87 1.40
C LEU A 469 24.72 -27.03 1.67
N PRO A 470 25.92 -27.54 1.36
CA PRO A 470 27.15 -26.81 1.61
C PRO A 470 27.24 -25.54 0.76
N ALA A 471 27.85 -24.50 1.32
CA ALA A 471 28.10 -23.25 0.60
C ALA A 471 29.07 -23.42 -0.57
N LYS A 472 29.90 -24.48 -0.59
CA LYS A 472 30.91 -24.77 -1.63
C LYS A 472 30.55 -26.02 -2.43
N GLY A 473 31.01 -26.08 -3.68
CA GLY A 473 30.80 -27.22 -4.58
C GLY A 473 29.75 -26.97 -5.67
N TRP A 474 29.29 -25.73 -5.81
CA TRP A 474 28.33 -25.33 -6.82
C TRP A 474 28.98 -25.21 -8.21
N GLU A 475 28.26 -25.61 -9.26
CA GLU A 475 28.54 -25.16 -10.63
C GLU A 475 27.79 -23.85 -10.85
N ILE A 476 28.53 -22.75 -11.03
CA ILE A 476 27.97 -21.41 -11.23
C ILE A 476 28.22 -20.96 -12.67
N SER A 477 27.16 -20.55 -13.35
CA SER A 477 27.21 -20.03 -14.71
C SER A 477 26.33 -18.78 -14.82
N VAL A 478 26.64 -17.90 -15.78
CA VAL A 478 25.97 -16.61 -15.95
C VAL A 478 25.44 -16.45 -17.37
N SER A 479 24.34 -15.72 -17.51
CA SER A 479 23.73 -15.37 -18.78
C SER A 479 23.28 -13.91 -18.77
N GLY A 480 23.71 -13.14 -19.76
CA GLY A 480 23.21 -11.77 -19.97
C GLY A 480 21.76 -11.77 -20.48
N PRO A 481 21.02 -10.65 -20.35
CA PRO A 481 19.60 -10.58 -20.68
C PRO A 481 19.24 -11.09 -22.08
N LEU A 482 19.99 -10.65 -23.11
CA LEU A 482 19.78 -11.02 -24.52
C LEU A 482 20.39 -12.39 -24.90
N ALA A 483 21.25 -12.95 -24.05
CA ALA A 483 21.90 -14.23 -24.31
C ALA A 483 21.13 -15.42 -23.70
N TRP A 484 20.22 -15.17 -22.75
CA TRP A 484 19.43 -16.22 -22.13
C TRP A 484 18.59 -16.97 -23.19
N PRO A 485 18.53 -18.33 -23.17
CA PRO A 485 18.93 -19.22 -22.07
C PRO A 485 20.34 -19.82 -22.19
N GLU A 486 21.25 -19.21 -22.95
CA GLU A 486 22.65 -19.69 -23.07
C GLU A 486 23.48 -19.18 -21.88
N PHE A 487 24.24 -20.09 -21.24
CA PHE A 487 25.02 -19.79 -20.04
C PHE A 487 26.51 -20.04 -20.24
N THR A 488 27.32 -19.13 -19.70
CA THR A 488 28.78 -19.26 -19.65
C THR A 488 29.21 -19.65 -18.24
N ARG A 489 29.99 -20.74 -18.12
CA ARG A 489 30.50 -21.21 -16.84
C ARG A 489 31.51 -20.22 -16.25
N THR A 490 31.43 -20.02 -14.93
CA THR A 490 32.36 -19.18 -14.17
C THR A 490 33.38 -20.02 -13.42
N GLU A 491 34.39 -19.38 -12.83
CA GLU A 491 35.35 -20.01 -11.91
C GLU A 491 34.83 -20.14 -10.48
N TYR A 492 33.75 -19.44 -10.13
CA TYR A 492 33.17 -19.45 -8.80
C TYR A 492 32.44 -20.76 -8.53
N THR A 493 32.59 -21.28 -7.31
CA THR A 493 31.98 -22.55 -6.89
C THR A 493 31.33 -22.47 -5.52
N GLU A 494 31.09 -21.26 -5.04
CA GLU A 494 30.53 -20.99 -3.72
C GLU A 494 29.34 -20.00 -3.78
N THR A 495 28.35 -20.23 -2.92
CA THR A 495 27.27 -19.27 -2.67
C THR A 495 27.82 -18.03 -1.98
N GLY A 496 27.17 -16.90 -2.21
CA GLY A 496 27.61 -15.59 -1.74
C GLY A 496 27.32 -14.50 -2.77
N SER A 497 27.54 -13.25 -2.38
CA SER A 497 27.31 -12.13 -3.29
C SER A 497 28.32 -12.16 -4.44
N LEU A 498 27.83 -12.30 -5.68
CA LEU A 498 28.63 -12.12 -6.89
C LEU A 498 28.91 -10.66 -7.19
N ALA A 499 28.21 -9.71 -6.54
CA ALA A 499 28.49 -8.29 -6.67
C ALA A 499 29.73 -7.82 -5.89
N ALA A 500 30.49 -8.74 -5.28
CA ALA A 500 31.72 -8.41 -4.57
C ALA A 500 32.79 -7.84 -5.54
N PRO A 501 33.67 -6.92 -5.09
CA PRO A 501 34.65 -6.26 -5.97
C PRO A 501 35.61 -7.21 -6.70
N ASP A 502 35.90 -8.37 -6.12
CA ASP A 502 36.75 -9.43 -6.66
C ASP A 502 35.98 -10.49 -7.47
N LYS A 503 34.68 -10.29 -7.68
CA LYS A 503 33.80 -11.19 -8.44
C LYS A 503 33.25 -10.53 -9.70
N LEU A 504 31.93 -10.33 -9.78
CA LEU A 504 31.20 -9.78 -10.91
C LEU A 504 30.40 -8.53 -10.49
N PRO A 505 31.05 -7.44 -10.02
CA PRO A 505 30.37 -6.29 -9.43
C PRO A 505 29.45 -5.54 -10.40
N GLU A 506 29.71 -5.61 -11.70
CA GLU A 506 28.95 -4.92 -12.76
C GLU A 506 27.95 -5.84 -13.49
N PHE A 507 27.88 -7.13 -13.12
CA PHE A 507 27.04 -8.07 -13.84
C PHE A 507 25.55 -7.85 -13.55
N SER A 508 24.76 -7.71 -14.62
CA SER A 508 23.29 -7.75 -14.60
C SER A 508 22.81 -8.83 -15.56
N GLY A 509 21.94 -9.71 -15.09
CA GLY A 509 21.51 -10.88 -15.85
C GLY A 509 20.99 -12.00 -14.94
N THR A 510 21.19 -13.24 -15.37
CA THR A 510 20.77 -14.44 -14.63
C THR A 510 21.97 -15.30 -14.28
N VAL A 511 22.04 -15.72 -13.02
CA VAL A 511 23.07 -16.60 -12.48
C VAL A 511 22.43 -17.96 -12.21
N ARG A 512 22.92 -19.01 -12.85
CA ARG A 512 22.49 -20.39 -12.63
C ARG A 512 23.45 -21.09 -11.68
N TYR A 513 22.91 -21.57 -10.58
CA TYR A 513 23.56 -22.39 -9.57
C TYR A 513 23.09 -23.84 -9.73
N ARG A 514 24.02 -24.79 -9.87
CA ARG A 514 23.72 -26.23 -9.88
C ARG A 514 24.52 -26.96 -8.81
N MET A 515 23.85 -27.83 -8.05
CA MET A 515 24.46 -28.67 -7.00
C MET A 515 23.82 -30.05 -7.00
N LYS A 516 24.65 -31.07 -6.80
CA LYS A 516 24.20 -32.42 -6.47
C LYS A 516 24.27 -32.63 -4.96
N PHE A 517 23.26 -33.24 -4.37
CA PHE A 517 23.17 -33.44 -2.93
C PHE A 517 22.45 -34.75 -2.59
N GLU A 518 22.77 -35.32 -1.44
CA GLU A 518 22.10 -36.52 -0.93
C GLU A 518 20.83 -36.13 -0.16
N ALA A 519 19.73 -36.81 -0.45
CA ALA A 519 18.45 -36.63 0.24
C ALA A 519 17.65 -37.95 0.22
N ARG A 520 16.58 -38.01 1.01
CA ARG A 520 15.60 -39.10 0.94
C ARG A 520 14.37 -38.64 0.16
N ALA A 521 13.62 -39.60 -0.38
CA ALA A 521 12.31 -39.32 -0.96
C ALA A 521 11.33 -38.82 0.11
N GLY A 522 10.40 -37.97 -0.32
CA GLY A 522 9.30 -37.48 0.50
C GLY A 522 8.98 -36.01 0.25
N ARG A 523 7.93 -35.53 0.92
CA ARG A 523 7.56 -34.11 0.94
C ARG A 523 8.54 -33.30 1.77
N ALA A 524 8.98 -32.18 1.21
CA ALA A 524 9.89 -31.26 1.87
C ALA A 524 9.63 -29.82 1.44
N VAL A 525 10.25 -28.88 2.14
CA VAL A 525 10.33 -27.49 1.73
C VAL A 525 11.78 -27.14 1.49
N LEU A 526 12.07 -26.70 0.27
CA LEU A 526 13.36 -26.13 -0.10
C LEU A 526 13.34 -24.63 0.24
N SER A 527 14.23 -24.22 1.13
CA SER A 527 14.55 -22.84 1.43
C SER A 527 15.86 -22.47 0.75
N LEU A 528 15.87 -21.40 -0.04
CA LEU A 528 17.11 -20.86 -0.59
C LEU A 528 17.82 -19.86 0.34
N GLY A 529 17.23 -19.56 1.51
CA GLY A 529 17.72 -18.50 2.38
C GLY A 529 17.65 -17.14 1.70
N GLU A 530 18.78 -16.46 1.58
CA GLU A 530 18.88 -15.16 0.91
C GLU A 530 19.27 -15.29 -0.57
N ALA A 531 18.51 -14.62 -1.44
CA ALA A 531 18.77 -14.48 -2.87
C ALA A 531 18.37 -13.08 -3.37
N TYR A 532 19.09 -12.57 -4.36
CA TYR A 532 18.94 -11.21 -4.89
C TYR A 532 18.87 -11.24 -6.43
N GLU A 533 17.67 -11.24 -7.02
CA GLU A 533 16.35 -11.16 -6.33
C GLU A 533 15.30 -12.13 -6.83
N ALA A 534 15.06 -12.25 -8.14
CA ALA A 534 14.02 -13.14 -8.64
C ALA A 534 14.61 -14.53 -8.89
N VAL A 535 13.91 -15.59 -8.51
CA VAL A 535 14.44 -16.96 -8.49
C VAL A 535 13.51 -17.92 -9.21
N GLN A 536 14.08 -18.78 -10.05
CA GLN A 536 13.43 -19.95 -10.63
C GLN A 536 14.17 -21.21 -10.18
N VAL A 537 13.43 -22.25 -9.79
CA VAL A 537 14.02 -23.45 -9.18
C VAL A 537 13.55 -24.72 -9.86
N TRP A 538 14.48 -25.66 -10.04
CA TRP A 538 14.23 -27.02 -10.49
C TRP A 538 14.92 -28.03 -9.58
N VAL A 539 14.24 -29.12 -9.28
CA VAL A 539 14.78 -30.29 -8.56
C VAL A 539 14.63 -31.50 -9.46
N ASN A 540 15.73 -32.21 -9.74
CA ASN A 540 15.76 -33.37 -10.64
C ASN A 540 15.10 -33.09 -12.01
N GLY A 541 15.36 -31.90 -12.56
CA GLY A 541 14.79 -31.43 -13.84
C GLY A 541 13.31 -31.02 -13.80
N ARG A 542 12.61 -31.17 -12.67
CA ARG A 542 11.21 -30.73 -12.49
C ARG A 542 11.18 -29.33 -11.87
N LYS A 543 10.40 -28.42 -12.46
CA LYS A 543 10.25 -27.05 -11.95
C LYS A 543 9.54 -27.07 -10.60
N ALA A 544 10.20 -26.55 -9.56
CA ALA A 544 9.65 -26.42 -8.22
C ALA A 544 8.85 -25.11 -8.04
N GLY A 545 9.23 -24.03 -8.74
CA GLY A 545 8.46 -22.79 -8.77
C GLY A 545 9.28 -21.57 -9.18
N ASP A 546 8.60 -20.44 -9.20
CA ASP A 546 9.17 -19.10 -9.37
C ASP A 546 8.88 -18.27 -8.11
N ALA A 547 9.82 -17.39 -7.74
CA ALA A 547 9.66 -16.45 -6.63
C ALA A 547 10.28 -15.10 -6.99
N ILE A 548 9.53 -14.01 -6.83
CA ILE A 548 9.98 -12.65 -7.16
C ILE A 548 10.36 -11.82 -5.94
N CYS A 549 10.12 -12.34 -4.74
CA CYS A 549 10.43 -11.71 -3.46
C CYS A 549 10.71 -12.80 -2.42
N PRO A 550 11.42 -12.48 -1.32
CA PRO A 550 11.49 -13.38 -0.19
C PRO A 550 10.09 -13.55 0.44
N PRO A 551 9.88 -14.60 1.25
CA PRO A 551 10.82 -15.70 1.51
C PRO A 551 10.90 -16.68 0.32
N TYR A 552 12.11 -17.11 -0.05
CA TYR A 552 12.33 -18.03 -1.17
C TYR A 552 12.11 -19.49 -0.75
N LEU A 553 10.84 -19.84 -0.51
CA LEU A 553 10.38 -21.14 -0.05
C LEU A 553 9.63 -21.89 -1.15
N PHE A 554 10.08 -23.11 -1.48
CA PHE A 554 9.50 -23.96 -2.51
C PHE A 554 9.02 -25.27 -1.90
N PHE A 555 7.75 -25.59 -2.08
CA PHE A 555 7.15 -26.81 -1.56
C PHE A 555 7.37 -27.94 -2.55
N LEU A 556 8.15 -28.93 -2.15
CA LEU A 556 8.48 -30.09 -2.95
C LEU A 556 7.44 -31.18 -2.68
N GLU A 557 6.65 -31.47 -3.71
CA GLU A 557 5.67 -32.56 -3.66
C GLU A 557 6.35 -33.93 -3.72
N GLU A 558 5.59 -34.96 -3.35
CA GLU A 558 6.04 -36.35 -3.41
C GLU A 558 6.58 -36.70 -4.81
N GLY A 559 7.76 -37.32 -4.86
CA GLY A 559 8.44 -37.69 -6.10
C GLY A 559 9.20 -36.56 -6.81
N MET A 560 9.31 -35.35 -6.22
CA MET A 560 10.32 -34.37 -6.65
C MET A 560 11.72 -34.71 -6.12
N LEU A 561 11.80 -35.23 -4.88
CA LEU A 561 13.00 -35.80 -4.29
C LEU A 561 13.02 -37.32 -4.46
N GLN A 562 14.22 -37.90 -4.56
CA GLN A 562 14.47 -39.33 -4.60
C GLN A 562 15.48 -39.74 -3.52
N ASP A 563 15.50 -41.02 -3.15
CA ASP A 563 16.54 -41.54 -2.25
C ASP A 563 17.92 -41.51 -2.93
N GLY A 564 18.90 -40.95 -2.25
CA GLY A 564 20.28 -40.82 -2.73
C GLY A 564 20.55 -39.45 -3.38
N GLU A 565 21.30 -39.46 -4.49
CA GLU A 565 21.72 -38.25 -5.20
C GLU A 565 20.53 -37.55 -5.88
N ASN A 566 20.38 -36.26 -5.61
CA ASN A 566 19.43 -35.33 -6.22
C ASN A 566 20.18 -34.15 -6.85
N GLU A 567 19.60 -33.50 -7.86
CA GLU A 567 20.13 -32.28 -8.46
C GLU A 567 19.22 -31.09 -8.16
N LEU A 568 19.79 -30.00 -7.65
CA LEU A 568 19.16 -28.70 -7.52
C LEU A 568 19.73 -27.74 -8.56
N VAL A 569 18.85 -27.08 -9.31
CA VAL A 569 19.18 -25.94 -10.17
C VAL A 569 18.38 -24.72 -9.70
N ALA A 570 19.07 -23.64 -9.37
CA ALA A 570 18.46 -22.35 -9.05
C ALA A 570 18.99 -21.28 -10.00
N GLU A 571 18.10 -20.61 -10.73
CA GLU A 571 18.42 -19.42 -11.53
C GLU A 571 18.02 -18.18 -10.74
N VAL A 572 18.98 -17.33 -10.42
CA VAL A 572 18.78 -16.06 -9.70
C VAL A 572 19.03 -14.90 -10.66
N THR A 573 18.02 -14.07 -10.86
CA THR A 573 18.04 -12.91 -11.75
C THR A 573 18.06 -11.63 -10.91
N ASN A 574 19.08 -10.78 -11.11
CA ASN A 574 19.20 -9.47 -10.46
C ASN A 574 18.62 -8.36 -11.34
N THR A 575 18.71 -7.10 -10.91
CA THR A 575 18.28 -5.94 -11.72
C THR A 575 19.37 -5.48 -12.70
N LEU A 576 19.08 -4.41 -13.45
CA LEU A 576 20.04 -3.68 -14.29
C LEU A 576 20.96 -2.72 -13.52
N ALA A 577 20.76 -2.54 -12.21
CA ALA A 577 21.49 -1.55 -11.41
C ALA A 577 23.01 -1.71 -11.46
N LYS A 578 23.51 -2.95 -11.58
CA LYS A 578 24.97 -3.21 -11.60
C LYS A 578 25.60 -2.78 -12.93
N ALA A 579 24.93 -3.07 -14.05
CA ALA A 579 25.39 -2.69 -15.38
C ALA A 579 25.18 -1.19 -15.68
N HIS A 580 24.25 -0.54 -14.97
CA HIS A 580 23.90 0.87 -15.12
C HIS A 580 24.10 1.67 -13.82
N HIS A 581 25.17 1.38 -13.09
CA HIS A 581 25.44 1.94 -11.76
C HIS A 581 25.62 3.47 -11.73
N ASP A 582 25.88 4.11 -12.88
CA ASP A 582 25.99 5.56 -13.00
C ASP A 582 24.64 6.29 -13.05
N ASN A 583 23.52 5.57 -13.15
CA ASN A 583 22.19 6.15 -13.22
C ASN A 583 21.88 6.97 -11.96
N VAL A 584 21.46 8.21 -12.17
CA VAL A 584 21.18 9.19 -11.11
C VAL A 584 20.02 8.79 -10.20
N PHE A 585 19.05 8.02 -10.71
CA PHE A 585 17.90 7.54 -9.94
C PHE A 585 18.29 6.47 -8.92
N ASP A 586 19.34 5.69 -9.20
CA ASP A 586 19.81 4.59 -8.36
C ASP A 586 20.65 5.04 -7.14
N ARG A 587 21.07 6.31 -7.11
CA ARG A 587 21.96 6.85 -6.06
C ARG A 587 21.37 6.85 -4.65
N TYR A 588 20.05 6.75 -4.53
CA TYR A 588 19.32 6.82 -3.26
C TYR A 588 18.94 5.43 -2.73
N TRP A 589 19.27 4.38 -3.49
CA TRP A 589 19.01 2.99 -3.13
C TRP A 589 20.14 2.38 -2.33
N VAL A 590 19.76 1.46 -1.44
CA VAL A 590 20.73 0.53 -0.87
C VAL A 590 21.13 -0.45 -1.98
N GLN A 591 22.42 -0.52 -2.27
CA GLN A 591 22.94 -1.48 -3.24
C GLN A 591 22.90 -2.88 -2.64
N GLU A 592 21.98 -3.69 -3.13
CA GLU A 592 21.82 -5.06 -2.66
C GLU A 592 22.90 -6.00 -3.21
N PRO A 593 23.10 -7.16 -2.56
CA PRO A 593 23.90 -8.27 -3.10
C PRO A 593 23.39 -8.76 -4.46
N ALA A 594 24.15 -9.65 -5.10
CA ALA A 594 23.69 -10.34 -6.31
C ALA A 594 23.92 -11.85 -6.20
N GLY A 595 22.93 -12.64 -6.64
CA GLY A 595 23.01 -14.10 -6.67
C GLY A 595 22.42 -14.78 -5.42
N LEU A 596 22.80 -16.05 -5.21
CA LEU A 596 22.35 -16.91 -4.12
C LEU A 596 23.35 -16.86 -2.97
N LEU A 597 22.92 -16.36 -1.81
CA LEU A 597 23.73 -16.26 -0.60
C LEU A 597 23.51 -17.44 0.34
N GLY A 598 22.28 -17.98 0.40
CA GLY A 598 21.94 -19.08 1.29
C GLY A 598 21.55 -18.61 2.71
N PRO A 599 21.58 -19.51 3.72
CA PRO A 599 21.85 -20.94 3.59
C PRO A 599 20.73 -21.66 2.82
N VAL A 600 21.11 -22.67 2.03
CA VAL A 600 20.15 -23.50 1.28
C VAL A 600 19.83 -24.75 2.09
N LYS A 601 18.53 -25.00 2.31
CA LYS A 601 18.06 -26.09 3.19
C LYS A 601 16.89 -26.84 2.57
N VAL A 602 16.86 -28.15 2.77
CA VAL A 602 15.71 -29.01 2.52
C VAL A 602 15.16 -29.46 3.87
N GLU A 603 13.95 -29.01 4.18
CA GLU A 603 13.28 -29.27 5.47
C GLU A 603 12.12 -30.25 5.24
N TYR A 604 12.20 -31.47 5.77
CA TYR A 604 11.12 -32.45 5.61
C TYR A 604 9.89 -32.05 6.43
N VAL A 605 8.72 -32.25 5.83
CA VAL A 605 7.44 -31.99 6.48
C VAL A 605 7.08 -33.21 7.34
N GLU A 606 6.97 -33.02 8.66
CA GLU A 606 6.37 -34.04 9.54
C GLU A 606 4.84 -34.01 9.36
N GLU A 607 4.24 -35.19 9.16
CA GLU A 607 2.77 -35.32 8.99
C GLU A 607 1.97 -35.02 10.26
#